data_AF-A0A5K0XHI3-F1
#
_entry.id   AF-A0A5K0XHI3-F1
#
_cell.length_a   1.000
_cell.length_b   1.000
_cell.length_c   1.000
_cell.angle_alpha   90.00
_cell.angle_beta   90.00
_cell.angle_gamma   90.00
#
_symmetry.space_group_name_H-M   'P 1'
#
loop_
_entity.id
_entity.type
_entity.pdbx_description
1 polymer ?
#
loop_
_entity_poly.entity_id
_entity_poly.type
_entity_poly.pdbx_seq_one_letter_code
_entity_poly.pdbx_strand_id
1 'polypeptide(L)'
;TKSHSENQEPVITTDGDEPSNQELRRSERIRRLPYHLTEYETYSCSHYPISNFVSYDKIYTQHINFIKSLDKISEPQTFQEAKKDSNWRKAMEEELEALNRNKTWEIVTKPKNSNVVGCKWHYRVKYK
;
A
#
# COMPACT_ATOMS: atom_id res chain seq x y z
N THR A 1 27.99 -49.28 33.59
CA THR A 1 27.31 -49.58 32.31
C THR A 1 26.17 -50.55 32.57
N LYS A 2 25.05 -50.32 31.89
CA LYS A 2 23.77 -51.04 31.87
C LYS A 2 22.74 -50.68 32.97
N SER A 3 21.71 -50.03 32.44
CA SER A 3 20.48 -49.46 32.98
C SER A 3 19.42 -50.53 33.28
N HIS A 4 18.46 -50.12 34.11
CA HIS A 4 17.31 -50.87 34.61
C HIS A 4 16.00 -50.31 34.00
N SER A 5 14.99 -51.20 33.89
CA SER A 5 13.53 -51.04 33.69
C SER A 5 12.94 -50.21 32.54
N GLU A 6 12.22 -50.93 31.66
CA GLU A 6 10.74 -50.99 31.60
C GLU A 6 9.97 -49.71 31.25
N ASN A 7 9.17 -49.76 30.17
CA ASN A 7 7.70 -49.66 30.20
C ASN A 7 7.07 -49.61 28.79
N GLN A 8 5.80 -50.03 28.74
CA GLN A 8 4.92 -50.20 27.58
C GLN A 8 4.44 -48.89 26.92
N GLU A 9 3.82 -49.05 25.73
CA GLU A 9 3.37 -48.11 24.69
C GLU A 9 2.45 -46.94 25.15
N PRO A 10 2.19 -45.92 24.29
CA PRO A 10 1.00 -46.03 23.43
C PRO A 10 1.09 -45.44 22.00
N VAL A 11 0.25 -46.03 21.15
CA VAL A 11 -0.23 -45.63 19.83
C VAL A 11 -0.76 -44.19 19.82
N ILE A 12 -0.37 -43.38 18.82
CA ILE A 12 -1.01 -42.09 18.51
C ILE A 12 -1.72 -42.23 17.15
N THR A 13 -3.04 -42.35 17.24
CA THR A 13 -3.98 -42.31 16.12
C THR A 13 -3.98 -40.92 15.50
N THR A 14 -3.77 -40.86 14.19
CA THR A 14 -3.94 -39.70 13.33
C THR A 14 -5.43 -39.50 13.05
N ASP A 15 -6.00 -38.38 13.47
CA ASP A 15 -7.34 -37.94 13.03
C ASP A 15 -7.37 -36.45 12.71
N GLY A 16 -7.84 -36.15 11.49
CA GLY A 16 -8.69 -34.98 11.22
C GLY A 16 -8.01 -33.67 10.79
N ASP A 17 -7.61 -33.57 9.53
CA ASP A 17 -7.48 -32.27 8.84
C ASP A 17 -8.88 -31.68 8.60
N GLU A 18 -9.30 -30.78 9.50
CA GLU A 18 -10.48 -29.93 9.31
C GLU A 18 -10.05 -28.62 8.63
N PRO A 19 -10.52 -28.30 7.42
CA PRO A 19 -10.10 -27.09 6.73
C PRO A 19 -10.77 -25.90 7.41
N SER A 20 -9.99 -25.12 8.19
CA SER A 20 -10.48 -23.89 8.79
C SER A 20 -10.89 -22.92 7.68
N ASN A 21 -12.19 -22.80 7.44
CA ASN A 21 -12.76 -21.77 6.58
C ASN A 21 -12.67 -20.44 7.34
N GLN A 22 -11.50 -19.79 7.28
CA GLN A 22 -11.33 -18.45 7.83
C GLN A 22 -12.11 -17.49 6.95
N GLU A 23 -13.36 -17.22 7.33
CA GLU A 23 -14.11 -16.11 6.79
C GLU A 23 -13.27 -14.83 6.92
N LEU A 24 -12.90 -14.26 5.78
CA LEU A 24 -12.27 -12.96 5.72
C LEU A 24 -13.23 -11.97 6.40
N ARG A 25 -12.88 -11.50 7.60
CA ARG A 25 -13.60 -10.44 8.31
C ARG A 25 -13.77 -9.24 7.39
N ARG A 26 -14.90 -9.19 6.68
CA ARG A 26 -15.27 -8.02 5.89
C ARG A 26 -15.78 -6.97 6.84
N SER A 27 -15.32 -5.74 6.63
CA SER A 27 -15.76 -4.60 7.41
C SER A 27 -17.24 -4.33 7.16
N GLU A 28 -18.07 -4.53 8.19
CA GLU A 28 -19.49 -4.10 8.23
C GLU A 28 -19.66 -2.59 8.44
N ARG A 29 -18.55 -1.84 8.53
CA ARG A 29 -18.56 -0.40 8.71
C ARG A 29 -19.45 0.26 7.65
N ILE A 30 -20.54 0.87 8.10
CA ILE A 30 -21.40 1.72 7.29
C ILE A 30 -20.54 2.84 6.70
N ARG A 31 -20.37 2.83 5.38
CA ARG A 31 -19.66 3.89 4.66
C ARG A 31 -20.58 5.12 4.61
N ARG A 32 -20.37 6.04 5.54
CA ARG A 32 -20.99 7.37 5.48
C ARG A 32 -20.05 8.30 4.73
N LEU A 33 -20.60 9.08 3.80
CA LEU A 33 -19.84 10.13 3.15
C LEU A 33 -19.41 11.14 4.23
N PRO A 34 -18.11 11.47 4.37
CA PRO A 34 -17.66 12.51 5.28
C PRO A 34 -18.50 13.79 5.15
N TYR A 35 -18.96 14.36 6.26
CA TYR A 35 -19.82 15.56 6.25
C TYR A 35 -19.17 16.75 5.53
N HIS A 36 -17.85 16.91 5.63
CA HIS A 36 -17.13 17.96 4.90
C HIS A 36 -17.27 17.81 3.37
N LEU A 37 -17.65 16.63 2.85
CA LEU A 37 -18.00 16.41 1.43
C LEU A 37 -19.26 17.10 0.96
N THR A 38 -20.14 17.53 1.86
CA THR A 38 -21.33 18.30 1.50
C THR A 38 -21.10 19.81 1.50
N GLU A 39 -20.00 20.27 2.09
CA GLU A 39 -19.60 21.69 2.12
C GLU A 39 -18.73 22.07 0.93
N TYR A 40 -18.15 21.09 0.22
CA TYR A 40 -17.55 21.39 -1.07
C TYR A 40 -18.65 21.73 -2.05
N GLU A 41 -18.76 23.00 -2.40
CA GLU A 41 -19.35 23.39 -3.67
C GLU A 41 -18.44 22.80 -4.77
N THR A 42 -18.67 21.54 -5.15
CA THR A 42 -18.24 21.12 -6.48
C THR A 42 -19.02 22.03 -7.40
N TYR A 43 -18.35 22.99 -8.03
CA TYR A 43 -19.00 23.81 -9.04
C TYR A 43 -19.60 22.84 -10.07
N SER A 44 -20.91 22.59 -9.97
CA SER A 44 -21.69 21.97 -11.03
C SER A 44 -21.83 22.92 -12.23
N CYS A 45 -21.13 24.06 -12.19
CA CYS A 45 -21.17 25.10 -13.20
C CYS A 45 -20.18 24.83 -14.34
N SER A 46 -20.18 23.61 -14.85
CA SER A 46 -20.12 23.50 -16.30
C SER A 46 -21.53 23.18 -16.74
N HIS A 47 -22.18 24.11 -17.46
CA HIS A 47 -23.46 23.86 -18.13
C HIS A 47 -23.40 22.62 -19.06
N TYR A 48 -22.18 22.17 -19.36
CA TYR A 48 -21.84 21.05 -20.23
C TYR A 48 -20.69 20.23 -19.61
N PRO A 49 -20.94 19.34 -18.64
CA PRO A 49 -19.88 18.51 -18.09
C PRO A 49 -19.24 17.69 -19.21
N ILE A 50 -17.90 17.62 -19.24
CA ILE A 50 -17.15 16.92 -20.30
C ILE A 50 -17.58 15.46 -20.45
N SER A 51 -18.00 14.82 -19.35
CA SER A 51 -18.55 13.46 -19.37
C SER A 51 -19.77 13.28 -20.27
N ASN A 52 -20.53 14.35 -20.56
CA ASN A 52 -21.69 14.29 -21.45
C ASN A 52 -21.29 14.29 -22.94
N PHE A 53 -20.08 14.77 -23.27
CA PHE A 53 -19.61 14.94 -24.66
C PHE A 53 -18.40 14.07 -24.99
N VAL A 54 -17.69 13.57 -23.99
CA VAL A 54 -16.56 12.67 -24.12
C VAL A 54 -16.95 11.31 -23.55
N SER A 55 -17.17 10.34 -24.43
CA SER A 55 -17.35 8.93 -24.07
C SER A 55 -16.13 8.12 -24.48
N TYR A 56 -15.70 7.23 -23.58
CA TYR A 56 -14.64 6.26 -23.85
C TYR A 56 -15.16 4.98 -24.53
N ASP A 57 -16.48 4.85 -24.75
CA ASP A 57 -17.13 3.62 -25.23
C ASP A 57 -16.69 3.21 -26.65
N LYS A 58 -16.25 4.18 -27.46
CA LYS A 58 -15.85 3.99 -28.86
C LYS A 58 -14.34 4.03 -29.09
N ILE A 59 -13.53 4.03 -28.03
CA ILE A 59 -12.07 4.01 -28.20
C ILE A 59 -11.62 2.57 -28.40
N TYR A 60 -11.05 2.29 -29.58
CA TYR A 60 -10.45 0.98 -29.84
C TYR A 60 -9.33 0.68 -28.85
N THR A 61 -9.19 -0.59 -28.46
CA THR A 61 -8.18 -1.09 -27.52
C THR A 61 -6.76 -0.64 -27.89
N GLN A 62 -6.45 -0.58 -29.18
CA GLN A 62 -5.15 -0.10 -29.68
C GLN A 62 -4.83 1.34 -29.24
N HIS A 63 -5.81 2.25 -29.27
CA HIS A 63 -5.62 3.64 -28.88
C HIS A 63 -5.50 3.78 -27.36
N ILE A 64 -6.25 2.98 -26.60
CA ILE A 64 -6.13 2.93 -25.14
C ILE A 64 -4.73 2.47 -24.75
N ASN A 65 -4.21 1.41 -25.38
CA ASN A 65 -2.86 0.92 -25.12
C ASN A 65 -1.80 1.96 -25.48
N PHE A 66 -1.98 2.67 -26.60
CA PHE A 66 -1.11 3.77 -26.98
C PHE A 66 -1.10 4.90 -25.94
N ILE A 67 -2.27 5.39 -25.51
CA ILE A 67 -2.38 6.41 -24.46
C ILE A 67 -1.72 5.95 -23.17
N LYS A 68 -2.00 4.72 -22.73
CA LYS A 68 -1.34 4.13 -21.55
C LYS A 68 0.18 4.06 -21.69
N SER A 69 0.70 3.83 -22.91
CA SER A 69 2.14 3.80 -23.16
C SER A 69 2.80 5.17 -23.14
N LEU A 70 2.03 6.25 -23.26
CA LEU A 70 2.53 7.62 -23.08
C LEU A 70 2.69 7.96 -21.59
N ASP A 71 1.83 7.41 -20.72
CA ASP A 71 1.94 7.47 -19.26
C ASP A 71 3.04 6.54 -18.74
N LYS A 72 4.30 6.86 -19.08
CA LYS A 72 5.48 6.03 -18.79
C LYS A 72 5.97 6.10 -17.35
N ILE A 73 5.33 6.90 -16.50
CA ILE A 73 5.80 7.05 -15.12
C ILE A 73 5.24 5.91 -14.28
N SER A 74 6.06 4.89 -14.08
CA SER A 74 5.73 3.79 -13.17
C SER A 74 6.01 4.23 -11.73
N GLU A 75 4.99 4.16 -10.88
CA GLU A 75 5.15 4.34 -9.44
C GLU A 75 5.81 3.10 -8.83
N PRO A 76 6.98 3.24 -8.17
CA PRO A 76 7.66 2.11 -7.55
C PRO A 76 6.89 1.65 -6.32
N GLN A 77 6.81 0.34 -6.10
CA GLN A 77 6.18 -0.24 -4.92
C GLN A 77 7.17 -0.48 -3.78
N THR A 78 8.45 -0.52 -4.12
CA THR A 78 9.55 -0.82 -3.20
C THR A 78 10.66 0.22 -3.29
N PHE A 79 11.39 0.39 -2.18
CA PHE A 79 12.59 1.23 -2.16
C PHE A 79 13.64 0.77 -3.18
N GLN A 80 13.76 -0.55 -3.42
CA GLN A 80 14.75 -1.08 -4.36
C GLN A 80 14.44 -0.71 -5.82
N GLU A 81 13.16 -0.56 -6.16
CA GLU A 81 12.74 -0.02 -7.46
C GLU A 81 12.99 1.48 -7.51
N ALA A 82 12.52 2.21 -6.49
CA ALA A 82 12.64 3.66 -6.42
C ALA A 82 14.10 4.14 -6.49
N LYS A 83 15.04 3.50 -5.79
CA LYS A 83 16.44 3.94 -5.76
C LYS A 83 17.14 3.87 -7.12
N LYS A 84 16.62 3.07 -8.06
CA LYS A 84 17.21 2.90 -9.40
C LYS A 84 16.90 4.08 -10.31
N ASP A 85 15.81 4.80 -10.04
CA ASP A 85 15.39 5.98 -10.79
C ASP A 85 15.98 7.24 -10.14
N SER A 86 16.59 8.10 -10.96
CA SER A 86 17.20 9.35 -10.49
C SER A 86 16.16 10.34 -9.96
N ASN A 87 14.93 10.35 -10.51
CA ASN A 87 13.87 11.25 -10.08
C ASN A 87 13.39 10.89 -8.68
N TRP A 88 13.15 9.60 -8.44
CA TRP A 88 12.74 9.10 -7.13
C TRP A 88 13.85 9.26 -6.08
N ARG A 89 15.11 9.04 -6.47
CA ARG A 89 16.26 9.30 -5.58
C ARG A 89 16.35 10.76 -5.18
N LYS A 90 16.20 11.68 -6.13
CA LYS A 90 16.18 13.12 -5.87
C LYS A 90 15.05 13.51 -4.92
N ALA A 91 13.83 13.00 -5.16
CA ALA A 91 12.70 13.26 -4.26
C ALA A 91 12.93 12.74 -2.83
N MET A 92 13.53 11.55 -2.67
CA MET A 92 13.87 11.02 -1.34
C MET A 92 14.93 11.88 -0.64
N GLU A 93 15.91 12.40 -1.39
CA GLU A 93 16.95 13.29 -0.87
C GLU A 93 16.38 14.63 -0.42
N GLU A 94 15.48 15.23 -1.21
CA GLU A 94 14.77 16.47 -0.85
C GLU A 94 13.92 16.31 0.42
N GLU A 95 13.20 15.19 0.56
CA GLU A 95 12.44 14.89 1.78
C GLU A 95 13.37 14.73 3.00
N LEU A 96 14.48 14.00 2.85
CA LEU A 96 15.45 13.84 3.93
C LEU A 96 16.08 15.18 4.35
N GLU A 97 16.42 16.03 3.38
CA GLU A 97 16.92 17.38 3.64
C GLU A 97 15.88 18.24 4.37
N ALA A 98 14.61 18.14 3.98
CA ALA A 98 13.52 18.84 4.65
C ALA A 98 13.37 18.39 6.12
N LEU A 99 13.46 17.09 6.41
CA LEU A 99 13.43 16.58 7.78
C LEU A 99 14.60 17.12 8.62
N ASN A 100 15.80 17.16 8.03
CA ASN A 100 16.99 17.71 8.69
C ASN A 100 16.84 19.22 8.95
N ARG A 101 16.36 19.98 7.97
CA ARG A 101 16.12 21.42 8.09
C ARG A 101 15.08 21.74 9.17
N ASN A 102 14.03 20.93 9.26
CA ASN A 102 12.98 21.08 10.26
C ASN A 102 13.38 20.57 11.64
N LYS A 103 14.55 19.90 11.77
CA LYS A 103 15.04 19.27 13.01
C LYS A 103 14.00 18.32 13.63
N THR A 104 13.19 17.67 12.79
CA THR A 104 12.13 16.77 13.23
C THR A 104 12.58 15.32 13.32
N TRP A 105 13.77 15.00 12.82
CA TRP A 105 14.33 13.65 12.81
C TRP A 105 15.81 13.66 13.19
N GLU A 106 16.22 12.65 13.94
CA GLU A 106 17.62 12.35 14.26
C GLU A 106 17.88 10.86 14.10
N ILE A 107 19.10 10.51 13.69
CA ILE A 107 19.53 9.11 13.59
C ILE A 107 20.00 8.66 14.97
N VAL A 108 19.21 7.80 15.61
CA VAL A 108 19.52 7.25 16.94
C VAL A 108 19.72 5.74 16.88
N THR A 109 20.51 5.21 17.81
CA THR A 109 20.63 3.76 17.97
C THR A 109 19.34 3.20 18.57
N LYS A 110 18.96 1.99 18.13
CA LYS A 110 17.74 1.33 18.63
C LYS A 110 17.86 1.10 20.15
N PRO A 111 16.92 1.62 20.98
CA PRO A 111 16.96 1.37 22.41
C PRO A 111 16.66 -0.10 22.73
N LYS A 112 17.37 -0.67 23.71
CA LYS A 112 17.12 -2.03 24.22
C LYS A 112 15.71 -2.09 24.80
N ASN A 113 14.98 -3.18 24.51
CA ASN A 113 13.62 -3.45 25.00
C ASN A 113 12.53 -2.46 24.54
N SER A 114 12.73 -1.81 23.39
CA SER A 114 11.73 -0.92 22.78
C SER A 114 11.06 -1.54 21.56
N ASN A 115 9.76 -1.29 21.42
CA ASN A 115 8.99 -1.60 20.21
C ASN A 115 9.20 -0.46 19.21
N VAL A 116 9.89 -0.75 18.10
CA VAL A 116 10.13 0.22 17.03
C VAL A 116 8.94 0.21 16.10
N VAL A 117 8.33 1.39 15.88
CA VAL A 117 7.33 1.57 14.82
C VAL A 117 8.07 1.78 13.51
N GLY A 118 7.78 0.93 12.53
CA GLY A 118 8.34 1.07 11.19
C GLY A 118 7.70 2.25 10.44
N CYS A 119 8.48 2.87 9.56
CA CYS A 119 7.97 3.80 8.55
C CYS A 119 8.21 3.20 7.15
N LYS A 120 7.31 3.50 6.21
CA LYS A 120 7.41 3.06 4.82
C LYS A 120 7.32 4.26 3.90
N TRP A 121 8.14 4.27 2.86
CA TRP A 121 8.02 5.22 1.75
C TRP A 121 6.75 4.97 0.94
N HIS A 122 6.04 6.05 0.63
CA HIS A 122 4.88 6.03 -0.25
C HIS A 122 5.19 6.86 -1.49
N TYR A 123 5.41 6.19 -2.62
CA TYR A 123 5.80 6.83 -3.88
C TYR A 123 4.55 7.14 -4.71
N ARG A 124 4.35 8.43 -5.03
CA ARG A 124 3.25 8.87 -5.89
C ARG A 124 3.63 10.04 -6.77
N VAL A 125 3.17 10.00 -8.01
CA VAL A 125 3.29 11.12 -8.94
C VAL A 125 2.13 12.09 -8.69
N LYS A 126 2.45 13.38 -8.57
CA LYS A 126 1.44 14.44 -8.53
C LYS A 126 1.34 15.07 -9.91
N TYR A 127 0.19 14.88 -10.56
CA TYR A 127 -0.17 15.60 -11.77
C TYR A 127 -0.65 17.01 -11.40
N LYS A 128 -0.23 18.01 -12.15
CA LYS A 128 -0.68 19.41 -12.00
C LYS A 128 -1.92 19.67 -12.83
#